data_AF-A0A6M4P729-F1
#
_entry.id   AF-A0A6M4P729-F1
#
_cell.length_a   1.000
_cell.length_b   1.000
_cell.length_c   1.000
_cell.angle_alpha   90.00
_cell.angle_beta   90.00
_cell.angle_gamma   90.00
#
_symmetry.space_group_name_H-M   'P 1'
#
loop_
_entity.id
_entity.type
_entity.pdbx_description
1 polymer ?
#
loop_
_entity_poly.entity_id
_entity_poly.type
_entity_poly.pdbx_seq_one_letter_code
_entity_poly.pdbx_strand_id
1 'polypeptide(L)' 'MKYSYEILPRPDSLGGGWRLRLLEDGEEVGGGVFPPVDEPGVTRDDALADAFADAETEAYDWLDSRPGEA' A
#
# COMPACT_ATOMS: atom_id res chain seq x y z
N MET A 1 8.23 17.27 10.77
CA MET A 1 7.26 16.17 10.97
C MET A 1 7.72 15.02 10.11
N LYS A 2 7.76 13.79 10.63
CA LYS A 2 8.29 12.66 9.85
C LYS A 2 7.14 11.87 9.25
N TYR A 3 6.96 11.98 7.94
CA TYR A 3 6.01 11.17 7.20
C TYR A 3 6.72 9.93 6.63
N SER A 4 6.11 8.76 6.81
CA SER A 4 6.61 7.50 6.28
C SER A 4 5.46 6.56 5.99
N TYR A 5 5.72 5.45 5.30
CA TYR A 5 4.71 4.43 5.02
C TYR A 5 5.30 3.04 5.20
N GLU A 6 4.41 2.06 5.42
CA GLU A 6 4.74 0.63 5.45
C GLU A 6 3.75 -0.13 4.57
N ILE A 7 4.27 -1.02 3.72
CA ILE A 7 3.46 -1.97 2.95
C ILE A 7 3.76 -3.37 3.50
N LEU A 8 2.75 -4.01 4.07
CA LEU A 8 2.87 -5.29 4.74
C LEU A 8 2.09 -6.37 3.97
N PRO A 9 2.65 -7.59 3.81
CA PRO A 9 1.92 -8.68 3.17
C PRO A 9 0.71 -9.06 4.02
N ARG A 10 -0.42 -9.28 3.36
CA ARG A 10 -1.67 -9.72 3.99
C ARG A 10 -1.82 -11.23 3.79
N PRO A 11 -2.19 -12.00 4.84
CA PRO A 11 -2.27 -13.45 4.71
C PRO A 11 -3.35 -13.86 3.70
N ASP A 12 -3.08 -14.93 2.96
CA ASP A 12 -3.99 -15.47 1.94
C ASP A 12 -5.37 -15.84 2.49
N SER A 13 -5.45 -16.19 3.78
CA SER A 13 -6.71 -16.47 4.48
C SER A 13 -7.65 -15.27 4.57
N LEU A 14 -7.14 -14.05 4.39
CA LEU A 14 -7.91 -12.81 4.35
C LEU A 14 -8.12 -12.29 2.92
N GLY A 15 -7.72 -13.06 1.90
CA GLY A 15 -7.76 -12.67 0.49
C GLY A 15 -6.40 -12.26 -0.08
N GLY A 16 -5.32 -12.35 0.70
CA GLY A 16 -3.97 -11.99 0.25
C GLY A 16 -3.79 -10.49 0.02
N GLY A 17 -2.76 -10.14 -0.75
CA GLY A 17 -2.45 -8.77 -1.15
C GLY A 17 -1.62 -8.03 -0.11
N TRP A 18 -1.87 -6.72 -0.04
CA TRP A 18 -1.04 -5.81 0.73
C TRP A 18 -1.89 -4.90 1.62
N ARG A 19 -1.35 -4.58 2.80
CA ARG A 19 -1.87 -3.51 3.65
C ARG A 19 -0.88 -2.36 3.63
N LEU A 20 -1.36 -1.20 3.21
CA LEU A 20 -0.66 0.06 3.34
C LEU A 20 -0.97 0.69 4.69
N ARG A 21 0.06 1.16 5.37
CA ARG A 21 -0.02 1.98 6.60
C ARG A 21 0.70 3.29 6.34
N LEU A 22 0.02 4.40 6.58
CA LEU A 22 0.57 5.75 6.44
C LEU A 22 0.87 6.26 7.85
N LEU A 23 2.11 6.67 8.07
CA LEU A 23 2.65 6.97 9.39
C LEU A 23 3.05 8.44 9.49
N GLU A 24 2.51 9.14 10.48
CA GLU A 24 2.94 10.49 10.89
C GLU A 24 3.64 10.37 12.25
N ASP A 25 4.93 10.71 12.29
CA ASP A 25 5.77 10.56 13.48
C ASP A 25 5.74 9.14 14.10
N GLY A 26 5.50 8.14 13.24
CA GLY A 26 5.40 6.72 13.60
C GLY A 26 4.01 6.24 14.02
N GLU A 27 3.01 7.13 14.08
CA GLU A 27 1.62 6.80 14.36
C GLU A 27 0.84 6.59 13.06
N GLU A 28 0.05 5.52 13.00
CA GLU A 28 -0.81 5.23 11.84
C GLU A 28 -1.95 6.26 11.76
N VAL A 29 -1.87 7.13 10.75
CA VAL A 29 -2.86 8.18 10.49
C VAL A 29 -3.77 7.85 9.31
N GLY A 30 -3.46 6.79 8.57
CA GLY A 30 -4.25 6.33 7.43
C GLY A 30 -3.68 5.08 6.78
N GLY A 31 -4.27 4.67 5.66
CA GLY A 31 -3.82 3.52 4.88
C GLY A 31 -4.94 2.89 4.07
N GLY A 32 -4.63 1.73 3.50
CA GLY A 32 -5.48 1.03 2.55
C GLY A 32 -5.20 -0.48 2.53
N VAL A 33 -6.12 -1.22 1.91
CA VAL A 33 -5.95 -2.65 1.64
C VAL A 33 -6.06 -2.85 0.14
N PHE A 34 -5.02 -3.48 -0.42
CA PHE A 34 -4.84 -3.71 -1.85
C PHE A 34 -4.86 -5.22 -2.09
N PRO A 35 -6.04 -5.81 -2.31
CA PRO A 35 -6.13 -7.22 -2.66
C PRO A 35 -5.61 -7.47 -4.09
N PRO A 36 -5.08 -8.66 -4.40
CA PRO A 36 -4.76 -9.01 -5.77
C PRO A 36 -6.05 -9.09 -6.59
N VAL A 37 -6.01 -8.62 -7.82
CA VAL A 37 -7.12 -8.75 -8.77
C VAL A 37 -7.31 -10.20 -9.21
N ASP A 38 -8.56 -10.66 -9.28
CA ASP A 38 -8.90 -11.98 -9.80
C ASP A 38 -9.33 -11.82 -11.27
N GLU A 39 -8.33 -11.71 -12.15
CA GLU A 39 -8.55 -11.52 -13.58
C GLU A 39 -8.11 -12.73 -14.41
N PRO A 40 -8.92 -13.13 -15.41
CA PRO A 40 -8.61 -14.29 -16.23
C PRO A 40 -7.34 -14.04 -17.05
N GLY A 41 -6.34 -14.92 -16.89
CA GLY A 41 -5.07 -14.84 -17.60
C GLY A 41 -3.98 -14.05 -16.87
N VAL A 42 -4.28 -13.48 -15.70
CA VAL A 42 -3.28 -12.87 -14.80
C VAL A 42 -2.83 -13.92 -13.79
N THR A 43 -1.52 -14.05 -13.58
CA THR A 43 -1.01 -14.95 -12.55
C THR A 43 -1.20 -14.34 -11.17
N ARG A 44 -1.25 -15.16 -10.12
CA ARG A 44 -1.37 -14.64 -8.75
C ARG A 44 -0.20 -13.73 -8.40
N ASP A 45 1.01 -14.08 -8.84
CA ASP A 45 2.22 -13.29 -8.60
C ASP A 45 2.15 -11.93 -9.31
N ASP A 46 1.68 -11.88 -10.57
CA ASP A 46 1.41 -10.63 -11.29
C ASP A 46 0.36 -9.77 -10.57
N ALA A 47 -0.76 -10.38 -10.15
CA ALA A 47 -1.83 -9.67 -9.44
C ALA A 47 -1.36 -9.13 -8.08
N LEU A 48 -0.45 -9.83 -7.40
CA LEU A 48 0.18 -9.34 -6.17
C LEU A 48 1.18 -8.21 -6.44
N ALA A 49 1.94 -8.28 -7.53
CA ALA A 49 2.86 -7.22 -7.92
C ALA A 49 2.11 -5.93 -8.30
N ASP A 50 1.01 -6.07 -9.03
CA ASP A 50 0.12 -4.96 -9.41
C ASP A 50 -0.49 -4.29 -8.16
N ALA A 51 -1.05 -5.10 -7.25
CA ALA A 51 -1.57 -4.59 -5.97
C ALA A 51 -0.51 -3.92 -5.09
N PHE A 52 0.77 -4.33 -5.19
CA PHE A 52 1.87 -3.65 -4.49
C PHE A 52 2.14 -2.28 -5.12
N ALA A 53 2.16 -2.20 -6.46
CA ALA A 53 2.38 -0.95 -7.19
C ALA A 53 1.27 0.08 -6.95
N ASP A 54 0.01 -0.35 -6.84
CA ASP A 54 -1.10 0.52 -6.42
C ASP A 54 -0.89 1.05 -4.99
N ALA A 55 -0.49 0.17 -4.06
CA ALA A 55 -0.20 0.56 -2.68
C ALA A 55 0.96 1.57 -2.58
N GLU A 56 2.02 1.39 -3.39
CA GLU A 56 3.14 2.34 -3.47
C GLU A 56 2.69 3.68 -4.06
N THR A 57 1.85 3.64 -5.09
CA THR A 57 1.33 4.86 -5.73
C THR A 57 0.51 5.69 -4.73
N GLU A 58 -0.41 5.07 -4.00
CA GLU A 58 -1.19 5.76 -2.96
C GLU A 58 -0.29 6.28 -1.82
N ALA A 59 0.75 5.52 -1.44
CA ALA A 59 1.71 5.96 -0.44
C ALA A 59 2.49 7.20 -0.89
N TYR A 60 2.94 7.24 -2.14
CA TYR A 60 3.68 8.37 -2.69
C TYR A 60 2.80 9.60 -2.90
N ASP A 61 1.58 9.44 -3.41
CA ASP A 61 0.61 10.53 -3.55
C ASP A 61 0.31 11.18 -2.19
N TRP A 62 0.13 10.35 -1.16
CA TRP A 62 -0.04 10.82 0.20
C TRP A 62 1.19 11.58 0.73
N LEU A 63 2.40 11.04 0.51
CA LEU A 63 3.65 11.68 0.93
C LEU A 63 3.87 13.03 0.23
N ASP A 64 3.59 13.11 -1.07
CA ASP A 64 3.73 14.35 -1.87
C ASP A 64 2.73 15.42 -1.42
N SER A 65 1.53 15.00 -1.02
CA SER A 65 0.51 15.87 -0.45
C SER A 65 0.88 16.44 0.93
N ARG A 66 1.90 15.88 1.61
CA ARG A 66 2.35 16.41 2.91
C ARG A 66 3.22 17.65 2.70
N PRO A 67 3.16 18.62 3.64
CA PRO A 67 4.03 19.78 3.56
C PRO A 67 5.48 19.29 3.57
N GLY A 68 6.13 19.34 2.41
CA GLY A 68 7.57 19.15 2.30
C GLY A 68 8.22 20.15 3.24
N GLU A 69 9.19 19.69 4.03
CA GLU A 69 10.07 20.61 4.74
C GLU A 69 10.81 21.43 3.67
N ALA A 70 10.24 22.58 3.30
CA ALA A 70 10.83 23.59 2.43
C ALA A 70 11.71 24.54 3.24
#